data_AF-A0A9Q7ZNT4-F1
#
_entry.id   AF-A0A9Q7ZNT4-F1
#
_cell.length_a   1.000
_cell.length_b   1.000
_cell.length_c   1.000
_cell.angle_alpha   90.00
_cell.angle_beta   90.00
_cell.angle_gamma   90.00
#
_symmetry.space_group_name_H-M   'P 1'
#
loop_
_entity.id
_entity.type
_entity.pdbx_description
1 polymer ?
#
loop_
_entity_poly.entity_id
_entity_poly.type
_entity_poly.pdbx_seq_one_letter_code
_entity_poly.pdbx_strand_id
1 'polypeptide(L)'
;MDETKINMLYEHYKCNVETLKAAANKRDLMFLMLILSIMLIAIQSVNAEFINGLLVSVGKLDDKRLPGNALLLVTFALASFVLFIRYTQACFFIDMQYKYLHTIG
;
A
#
# COMPACT_ATOMS: atom_id res chain seq x y z
N MET A 1 -25.20 -12.46 33.93
CA MET A 1 -24.77 -11.62 32.81
C MET A 1 -25.52 -12.14 31.59
N ASP A 2 -26.29 -11.30 30.91
CA ASP A 2 -27.21 -11.70 29.83
C ASP A 2 -26.43 -12.31 28.65
N GLU A 3 -26.70 -13.58 28.31
CA GLU A 3 -26.00 -14.33 27.23
C GLU A 3 -25.96 -13.57 25.91
N THR A 4 -27.01 -12.79 25.65
CA THR A 4 -27.13 -11.93 24.48
C THR A 4 -26.02 -10.87 24.41
N LYS A 5 -25.65 -10.28 25.55
CA LYS A 5 -24.59 -9.26 25.63
C LYS A 5 -23.21 -9.87 25.43
N ILE A 6 -23.01 -11.10 25.90
CA ILE A 6 -21.74 -11.84 25.73
C ILE A 6 -21.55 -12.20 24.26
N ASN A 7 -22.58 -12.70 23.59
CA ASN A 7 -22.53 -13.00 22.16
C ASN A 7 -22.29 -11.74 21.30
N MET A 8 -22.92 -10.62 21.63
CA MET A 8 -22.65 -9.35 20.93
C MET A 8 -21.20 -8.89 21.09
N LEU A 9 -20.62 -9.04 22.29
CA LEU A 9 -19.22 -8.66 22.52
C LEU A 9 -18.25 -9.57 21.76
N TYR A 10 -18.54 -10.88 21.71
CA TYR A 10 -17.77 -11.85 20.95
C TYR A 10 -17.78 -11.57 19.43
N GLU A 11 -18.96 -11.34 18.85
CA GLU A 11 -19.09 -10.97 17.44
C GLU A 11 -18.37 -9.66 17.12
N HIS A 12 -18.47 -8.67 18.01
CA HIS A 12 -17.76 -7.40 17.86
C HIS A 12 -16.23 -7.59 17.91
N TYR A 13 -15.74 -8.42 18.82
CA TYR A 13 -14.31 -8.76 18.90
C TYR A 13 -13.83 -9.47 17.64
N LYS A 14 -14.55 -10.49 17.18
CA LYS A 14 -14.24 -11.23 15.95
C LYS A 14 -14.17 -10.32 14.73
N CYS A 15 -15.16 -9.44 14.56
CA CYS A 15 -15.20 -8.46 13.47
C CYS A 15 -13.98 -7.53 13.46
N ASN A 16 -13.55 -7.05 14.64
CA ASN A 16 -12.37 -6.20 14.77
C ASN A 16 -11.07 -6.95 14.46
N VAL A 17 -10.94 -8.21 14.87
CA VAL A 17 -9.78 -9.07 14.54
C VAL A 17 -9.70 -9.31 13.02
N GLU A 18 -10.82 -9.60 12.36
CA GLU A 18 -10.87 -9.75 10.91
C GLU A 18 -10.50 -8.45 10.18
N THR A 19 -11.02 -7.31 10.67
CA THR A 19 -10.70 -5.98 10.14
C THR A 19 -9.20 -5.67 10.28
N LEU A 20 -8.60 -6.04 11.42
CA LEU A 20 -7.17 -5.86 11.66
C LEU A 20 -6.32 -6.69 10.70
N LYS A 21 -6.71 -7.95 10.46
CA LYS A 21 -6.03 -8.83 9.50
C LYS A 21 -6.10 -8.28 8.08
N ALA A 22 -7.26 -7.78 7.66
CA ALA A 22 -7.43 -7.15 6.36
C ALA A 22 -6.58 -5.87 6.23
N ALA A 23 -6.53 -5.05 7.28
CA ALA A 23 -5.69 -3.85 7.32
C ALA A 23 -4.19 -4.18 7.25
N ALA A 24 -3.74 -5.22 7.94
CA ALA A 24 -2.35 -5.70 7.90
C ALA A 24 -1.95 -6.16 6.49
N ASN A 25 -2.77 -6.98 5.83
CA ASN A 25 -2.53 -7.39 4.44
C ASN A 25 -2.44 -6.18 3.50
N LYS A 26 -3.30 -5.18 3.69
CA LYS A 26 -3.29 -3.95 2.89
C LYS A 26 -2.00 -3.14 3.12
N ARG A 27 -1.54 -3.03 4.37
CA ARG A 27 -0.26 -2.39 4.71
C ARG A 27 0.90 -3.10 4.01
N ASP A 28 0.95 -4.42 4.07
CA ASP A 28 2.06 -5.20 3.49
C ASP A 28 2.09 -5.08 1.97
N LEU A 29 0.92 -5.09 1.32
CA LEU A 29 0.81 -4.82 -0.10
C LEU A 29 1.31 -3.40 -0.47
N MET A 30 0.94 -2.38 0.31
CA MET A 30 1.41 -1.01 0.10
C MET A 30 2.94 -0.89 0.29
N PHE A 31 3.49 -1.58 1.28
CA PHE A 31 4.94 -1.62 1.50
C PHE A 31 5.67 -2.24 0.32
N LEU A 32 5.14 -3.34 -0.21
CA LEU A 32 5.71 -4.01 -1.38
C LEU A 32 5.62 -3.12 -2.64
N MET A 33 4.50 -2.42 -2.84
CA MET A 33 4.36 -1.44 -3.91
C MET A 33 5.34 -0.27 -3.78
N LEU A 34 5.61 0.20 -2.54
CA LEU A 34 6.57 1.26 -2.27
C LEU A 34 8.01 0.84 -2.59
N ILE A 35 8.40 -0.39 -2.22
CA ILE A 35 9.71 -0.94 -2.59
C ILE A 35 9.83 -0.99 -4.12
N LEU A 36 8.81 -1.51 -4.79
CA LEU A 36 8.80 -1.62 -6.24
C LEU A 36 8.89 -0.25 -6.92
N SER A 37 8.19 0.76 -6.42
CA SER A 37 8.26 2.12 -6.98
C SER A 37 9.64 2.75 -6.80
N ILE A 38 10.31 2.54 -5.67
CA ILE A 38 11.69 3.00 -5.45
C ILE A 38 12.67 2.26 -6.37
N MET A 39 12.51 0.94 -6.56
CA MET A 39 13.33 0.18 -7.50
C MET A 39 13.18 0.69 -8.94
N LEU A 40 11.96 1.03 -9.36
CA LEU A 40 11.73 1.61 -10.69
C LEU A 40 12.46 2.94 -10.85
N ILE A 41 12.45 3.82 -9.84
CA ILE A 41 13.22 5.08 -9.87
C ILE A 41 14.73 4.80 -10.00
N ALA A 42 15.24 3.86 -9.21
CA ALA A 42 16.67 3.50 -9.21
C ALA A 42 17.10 2.97 -10.58
N ILE A 43 16.33 2.03 -11.15
CA ILE A 43 16.61 1.49 -12.48
C ILE A 43 16.49 2.58 -13.54
N GLN A 44 15.46 3.42 -13.49
CA GLN A 44 15.28 4.50 -14.46
C GLN A 44 16.44 5.51 -14.45
N SER A 45 17.02 5.76 -13.28
CA SER A 45 18.18 6.66 -13.12
C SER A 45 19.44 6.11 -13.79
N VAL A 46 19.57 4.79 -13.92
CA VAL A 46 20.74 4.11 -14.50
C VAL A 46 20.50 3.70 -15.97
N ASN A 47 19.30 3.25 -16.29
CA ASN A 47 18.90 2.76 -17.60
C ASN A 47 17.41 3.07 -17.86
N ALA A 48 17.15 4.26 -18.38
CA ALA A 48 15.80 4.71 -18.70
C ALA A 48 15.17 3.95 -19.88
N GLU A 49 15.97 3.46 -20.83
CA GLU A 49 15.47 2.72 -22.00
C GLU A 49 14.82 1.40 -21.59
N PHE A 50 15.39 0.71 -20.59
CA PHE A 50 14.81 -0.50 -20.04
C PHE A 50 13.40 -0.26 -19.48
N ILE A 51 13.22 0.82 -18.71
CA ILE A 51 11.93 1.18 -18.12
C ILE A 51 10.93 1.59 -19.19
N ASN A 52 11.35 2.34 -20.20
CA ASN A 52 10.52 2.72 -21.33
C ASN A 52 10.04 1.48 -22.10
N GLY A 53 10.93 0.53 -22.40
CA GLY A 53 10.57 -0.74 -23.03
C GLY A 53 9.63 -1.60 -22.17
N LEU A 54 9.81 -1.59 -20.84
CA LEU A 54 8.92 -2.28 -19.91
C LEU A 54 7.52 -1.65 -19.90
N LEU A 55 7.42 -0.32 -19.97
CA LEU A 55 6.14 0.40 -20.07
C LEU A 55 5.43 0.18 -21.41
N VAL A 56 6.16 0.10 -22.51
CA VAL A 56 5.61 -0.24 -23.84
C VAL A 56 5.07 -1.66 -23.85
N SER A 57 5.84 -2.62 -23.34
CA SER A 57 5.46 -4.04 -23.32
C SER A 57 4.30 -4.35 -22.36
N VAL A 58 4.34 -3.82 -21.14
CA VAL A 58 3.31 -4.08 -20.11
C VAL A 58 2.10 -3.16 -20.29
N GLY A 59 2.34 -1.88 -20.56
CA GLY A 59 1.29 -0.87 -20.70
C GLY A 59 0.64 -0.81 -22.07
N LYS A 60 1.17 -1.53 -23.07
CA LYS A 60 0.80 -1.40 -24.49
C LYS A 60 0.78 0.06 -24.96
N LEU A 61 1.72 0.84 -24.42
CA LEU A 61 1.84 2.26 -24.73
C LEU A 61 2.57 2.41 -26.07
N ASP A 62 2.12 3.37 -26.88
CA ASP A 62 2.79 3.72 -28.13
C ASP A 62 4.10 4.44 -27.80
N ASP A 63 5.22 3.98 -28.35
CA ASP A 63 6.58 4.43 -28.04
C ASP A 63 6.73 5.96 -28.26
N LYS A 64 5.96 6.51 -29.21
CA LYS A 64 5.92 7.94 -29.54
C LYS A 64 5.19 8.80 -28.51
N ARG A 65 4.47 8.20 -27.56
CA ARG A 65 3.68 8.88 -26.53
C ARG A 65 4.30 8.77 -25.14
N LEU A 66 5.47 8.16 -25.01
CA LEU A 66 6.15 8.08 -23.73
C LEU A 66 6.55 9.49 -23.27
N PRO A 67 6.20 9.86 -22.02
CA PRO A 67 6.70 11.10 -21.45
C PRO A 67 8.22 11.04 -21.31
N GLY A 68 8.90 12.18 -21.49
CA GLY A 68 10.36 12.23 -21.35
C GLY A 68 10.83 11.71 -19.99
N ASN A 69 12.04 11.15 -19.94
CA ASN A 69 12.60 10.46 -18.76
C ASN A 69 12.46 11.26 -17.46
N ALA A 70 12.65 12.58 -17.49
CA ALA A 70 12.49 13.45 -16.31
C ALA A 70 11.04 13.47 -15.78
N LEU A 71 10.04 13.53 -16.67
CA LEU A 71 8.62 13.53 -16.27
C LEU A 71 8.22 12.18 -15.68
N LEU A 72 8.74 11.10 -16.26
CA LEU A 72 8.48 9.74 -15.82
C LEU A 72 9.11 9.47 -14.44
N LEU A 73 10.32 10.01 -14.20
CA LEU A 73 10.99 9.96 -12.89
C LEU A 73 10.22 10.75 -11.83
N VAL A 74 9.72 11.94 -12.15
CA VAL A 74 8.85 12.74 -11.27
C VAL A 74 7.55 11.99 -10.96
N THR A 75 6.99 11.28 -11.94
CA THR A 75 5.76 10.49 -11.76
C THR A 75 5.99 9.35 -10.76
N PHE A 76 7.10 8.61 -10.87
CA PHE A 76 7.42 7.57 -9.91
C PHE A 76 7.78 8.11 -8.53
N ALA A 77 8.45 9.26 -8.45
CA ALA A 77 8.74 9.93 -7.17
C ALA A 77 7.44 10.34 -6.45
N LEU A 78 6.51 10.96 -7.17
CA LEU A 78 5.19 11.32 -6.64
C LEU A 78 4.39 10.08 -6.23
N ALA A 79 4.39 9.02 -7.04
CA ALA A 79 3.72 7.77 -6.72
C ALA A 79 4.31 7.14 -5.43
N SER A 80 5.64 7.13 -5.30
CA SER A 80 6.33 6.65 -4.10
C SER A 80 5.95 7.47 -2.86
N PHE A 81 5.89 8.79 -2.98
CA PHE A 81 5.48 9.67 -1.88
C PHE A 81 4.04 9.42 -1.43
N VAL A 82 3.11 9.27 -2.39
CA VAL A 82 1.71 8.94 -2.09
C VAL A 82 1.60 7.56 -1.41
N LEU A 83 2.32 6.56 -1.93
CA LEU A 83 2.36 5.21 -1.32
C LEU A 83 2.92 5.26 0.11
N PHE A 84 3.95 6.07 0.36
CA PHE A 84 4.52 6.25 1.69
C PHE A 84 3.50 6.85 2.68
N ILE A 85 2.74 7.88 2.27
CA ILE A 85 1.67 8.44 3.09
C ILE A 85 0.61 7.38 3.39
N ARG A 86 0.16 6.64 2.38
CA ARG A 86 -0.87 5.59 2.54
C ARG A 86 -0.41 4.45 3.44
N TYR A 87 0.85 4.02 3.28
CA TYR A 87 1.47 3.03 4.14
C TYR A 87 1.51 3.52 5.60
N THR A 88 1.93 4.76 5.82
CA THR A 88 1.98 5.36 7.17
C THR A 88 0.60 5.43 7.81
N GLN A 89 -0.42 5.84 7.06
CA GLN A 89 -1.82 5.83 7.50
C GLN A 89 -2.29 4.43 7.89
N ALA A 90 -1.94 3.41 7.10
CA ALA A 90 -2.29 2.02 7.41
C ALA A 90 -1.61 1.53 8.70
N CYS A 91 -0.34 1.88 8.92
CA CYS A 91 0.38 1.57 10.16
C CYS A 91 -0.29 2.21 11.38
N PHE A 92 -0.65 3.50 11.30
CA PHE A 92 -1.35 4.20 12.39
C PHE A 92 -2.71 3.57 12.70
N PHE A 93 -3.47 3.21 11.66
CA PHE A 93 -4.76 2.57 11.84
C PHE A 93 -4.63 1.22 12.55
N ILE A 94 -3.65 0.39 12.15
CA ILE A 94 -3.37 -0.89 12.79
C ILE A 94 -2.98 -0.70 14.26
N ASP A 95 -2.08 0.24 14.57
CA ASP A 95 -1.68 0.55 15.95
C ASP A 95 -2.87 0.99 16.83
N MET A 96 -3.75 1.84 16.30
CA MET A 96 -4.96 2.26 17.00
C MET A 96 -5.90 1.09 17.28
N GLN A 97 -6.12 0.21 16.30
CA GLN A 97 -6.99 -0.95 16.43
C GLN A 97 -6.42 -2.00 17.41
N TYR A 98 -5.10 -2.22 17.41
CA TYR A 98 -4.43 -3.07 18.40
C TYR A 98 -4.61 -2.55 19.82
N LYS A 99 -4.40 -1.24 20.04
CA LYS A 99 -4.62 -0.61 21.35
C LYS A 99 -6.06 -0.73 21.81
N TYR A 100 -7.02 -0.55 20.91
CA TYR A 100 -8.45 -0.70 21.19
C TYR A 100 -8.79 -2.13 21.63
N LEU A 101 -8.35 -3.14 20.88
CA LEU A 101 -8.58 -4.55 21.21
C LEU A 101 -7.94 -4.96 22.54
N HIS A 102 -6.73 -4.49 22.83
CA HIS A 102 -6.06 -4.72 24.11
C HIS A 102 -6.77 -4.02 25.30
N THR A 103 -7.55 -2.98 25.05
CA THR A 103 -8.31 -2.30 26.11
C THR A 103 -9.61 -3.04 26.45
N ILE A 104 -10.10 -3.91 25.56
CA ILE A 104 -11.39 -4.60 25.67
C ILE A 104 -11.24 -6.08 26.07
N GLY A 105 -10.12 -6.71 25.74
CA GLY A 105 -9.76 -8.07 26.17
C GLY A 105 -9.17 -8.10 27.56
#